data_AF-A0A521EI84-F1
#
_entry.id   AF-A0A521EI84-F1
#
_cell.length_a   1.000
_cell.length_b   1.000
_cell.length_c   1.000
_cell.angle_alpha   90.00
_cell.angle_beta   90.00
_cell.angle_gamma   90.00
#
_symmetry.space_group_name_H-M   'P 1'
#
loop_
_entity.id
_entity.type
_entity.pdbx_description
1 polymer ?
#
loop_
_entity_poly.entity_id
_entity_poly.type
_entity_poly.pdbx_seq_one_letter_code
_entity_poly.pdbx_strand_id
1 'polypeptide(L)'
;MAFERYSISGILSFAAPLFSAPVLAGWAVAPWAVLPVFATLLGAQTTLTRRMPGRTGAAIASALAVLIINAALVGMLMGLGRGLAVLTGSLPMPIWGPVLICAGAAGFAIWRYRWTPEQAEMDALLDQMTATITDMASLPEIDTPHPPPQILKTLALLRNQPCPDLDTLAAGLYDALDSDAFDWLYDLDLTPDDPLRVSGRQDMLLLRLLAIPRLRHVQSELGGTGIMTERALVSPHPAVRQEVRALMDQMITEDCESDCFPLLHDLEAAEASFPMEFDGLTAALRAHIAKQRLAETGGTG
;
A
#
# COMPACT_ATOMS: atom_id res chain seq x y z
N MET A 1 31.54 -13.49 -6.85
CA MET A 1 30.14 -13.38 -6.39
C MET A 1 29.90 -11.93 -6.02
N ALA A 2 29.01 -11.24 -6.73
CA ALA A 2 28.64 -9.87 -6.36
C ALA A 2 27.64 -9.96 -5.21
N PHE A 3 27.93 -9.33 -4.06
CA PHE A 3 26.94 -9.18 -3.00
C PHE A 3 25.80 -8.31 -3.53
N GLU A 4 24.56 -8.78 -3.37
CA GLU A 4 23.38 -7.97 -3.66
C GLU A 4 23.38 -6.71 -2.78
N ARG A 5 22.76 -5.62 -3.26
CA ARG A 5 22.84 -4.31 -2.57
C ARG A 5 22.16 -4.34 -1.21
N TYR A 6 21.03 -5.01 -1.07
CA TYR A 6 20.23 -5.04 0.16
C TYR A 6 20.26 -6.38 0.89
N SER A 7 21.15 -7.31 0.50
CA SER A 7 21.31 -8.54 1.27
C SER A 7 21.91 -8.25 2.65
N ILE A 8 21.63 -9.14 3.62
CA ILE A 8 22.24 -9.10 4.97
C ILE A 8 23.77 -8.99 4.87
N SER A 9 24.38 -9.74 3.94
CA SER A 9 25.83 -9.70 3.68
C SER A 9 26.30 -8.36 3.12
N GLY A 10 25.51 -7.72 2.25
CA GLY A 10 25.78 -6.38 1.73
C GLY A 10 25.73 -5.32 2.83
N ILE A 11 24.72 -5.37 3.71
CA ILE A 11 24.57 -4.44 4.82
C ILE A 11 25.70 -4.62 5.85
N LEU A 12 25.99 -5.86 6.25
CA LEU A 12 27.04 -6.17 7.21
C LEU A 12 28.42 -5.72 6.72
N SER A 13 28.67 -5.72 5.41
CA SER A 13 29.96 -5.33 4.83
C SER A 13 30.40 -3.90 5.18
N PHE A 14 29.45 -2.98 5.39
CA PHE A 14 29.75 -1.61 5.83
C PHE A 14 29.34 -1.35 7.27
N ALA A 15 28.26 -1.95 7.77
CA ALA A 15 27.76 -1.72 9.12
C ALA A 15 28.76 -2.22 10.18
N ALA A 16 29.32 -3.42 10.00
CA ALA A 16 30.29 -3.98 10.95
C ALA A 16 31.53 -3.08 11.14
N PRO A 17 32.26 -2.65 10.10
CA PRO A 17 33.38 -1.73 10.27
C PRO A 17 32.95 -0.34 10.79
N LEU A 18 31.77 0.16 10.39
CA LEU A 18 31.27 1.47 10.82
C LEU A 18 31.00 1.52 12.34
N PHE A 19 30.39 0.48 12.92
CA PHE A 19 30.06 0.42 14.35
C PHE A 19 31.20 -0.15 15.21
N SER A 20 32.04 -1.02 14.67
CA SER A 20 33.20 -1.53 15.42
C SER A 20 34.28 -0.47 15.60
N ALA A 21 34.41 0.50 14.69
CA ALA A 21 35.44 1.53 14.79
C ALA A 21 35.36 2.37 16.08
N PRO A 22 34.21 2.94 16.51
CA PRO A 22 34.09 3.60 17.81
C PRO A 22 34.41 2.67 19.00
N VAL A 23 34.05 1.38 18.92
CA VAL A 23 34.40 0.38 19.94
C VAL A 23 35.91 0.18 20.01
N LEU A 24 36.57 0.01 18.87
CA LEU A 24 38.03 -0.11 18.76
C LEU A 24 38.74 1.14 19.28
N ALA A 25 38.22 2.33 18.99
CA ALA A 25 38.73 3.59 19.53
C ALA A 25 38.61 3.64 21.06
N GLY A 26 37.47 3.22 21.60
CA GLY A 26 37.27 3.08 23.05
C GLY A 26 38.24 2.08 23.69
N TRP A 27 38.46 0.93 23.03
CA TRP A 27 39.35 -0.12 23.50
C TRP A 27 40.83 0.30 23.47
N ALA A 28 41.21 1.12 22.48
CA ALA A 28 42.51 1.79 22.42
C ALA A 28 42.64 2.98 23.41
N VAL A 29 41.62 3.23 24.26
CA VAL A 29 41.58 4.32 25.25
C VAL A 29 41.77 5.70 24.59
N ALA A 30 41.20 5.88 23.40
CA ALA A 30 41.23 7.15 22.69
C ALA A 30 40.60 8.29 23.52
N PRO A 31 41.11 9.54 23.42
CA PRO A 31 40.52 10.70 24.07
C PRO A 31 39.10 10.97 23.56
N TRP A 32 38.21 11.45 24.43
CA TRP A 32 36.82 11.78 24.05
C TRP A 32 36.72 12.86 22.96
N ALA A 33 37.79 13.61 22.70
CA ALA A 33 37.88 14.59 21.62
C ALA A 33 37.68 13.99 20.21
N VAL A 34 37.80 12.66 20.02
CA VAL A 34 37.49 12.03 18.72
C VAL A 34 36.02 11.69 18.52
N LEU A 35 35.18 11.81 19.55
CA LEU A 35 33.74 11.55 19.45
C LEU A 35 33.07 12.37 18.33
N PRO A 36 33.31 13.69 18.19
CA PRO A 36 32.74 14.48 17.10
C PRO A 36 33.15 13.97 15.71
N VAL A 37 34.35 13.39 15.56
CA VAL A 37 34.82 12.86 14.27
C VAL A 37 34.01 11.63 13.87
N PHE A 38 33.80 10.68 14.78
CA PHE A 38 32.96 9.51 14.51
C PHE A 38 31.49 9.90 14.31
N ALA A 39 30.96 10.80 15.14
CA ALA A 39 29.58 11.26 15.04
C ALA A 39 29.32 11.97 13.69
N THR A 40 30.27 12.78 13.21
CA THR A 40 30.16 13.43 11.90
C THR A 40 30.29 12.45 10.75
N LEU A 41 31.13 11.41 10.84
CA LEU A 41 31.22 10.37 9.80
C LEU A 41 29.94 9.53 9.70
N LEU A 42 29.39 9.06 10.83
CA LEU A 42 28.12 8.34 10.87
C LEU A 42 26.95 9.24 10.43
N GLY A 43 26.95 10.49 10.87
CA GLY A 43 26.00 11.50 10.45
C GLY A 43 26.05 11.76 8.94
N ALA A 44 27.24 11.94 8.38
CA ALA A 44 27.44 12.12 6.94
C ALA A 44 26.93 10.92 6.14
N GLN A 45 27.23 9.69 6.60
CA GLN A 45 26.68 8.49 5.99
C GLN A 45 25.15 8.51 6.03
N THR A 46 24.54 8.71 7.20
CA THR A 46 23.08 8.70 7.37
C THR A 46 22.39 9.76 6.52
N THR A 47 22.95 10.97 6.49
CA THR A 47 22.37 12.13 5.77
C THR A 47 22.52 12.02 4.26
N LEU A 48 23.62 11.44 3.76
CA LEU A 48 23.86 11.29 2.32
C LEU A 48 23.26 10.01 1.72
N THR A 49 22.86 9.04 2.54
CA THR A 49 22.16 7.83 2.08
C THR A 49 20.65 7.86 2.33
N ARG A 50 20.10 8.92 2.95
CA ARG A 50 18.65 9.10 3.17
C ARG A 50 18.12 10.32 2.41
N ARG A 51 16.82 10.32 2.09
CA ARG A 51 16.17 11.50 1.50
C ARG A 51 15.98 12.55 2.59
N MET A 52 16.62 13.69 2.43
CA MET A 52 16.39 14.84 3.29
C MET A 52 15.07 15.54 2.91
N PRO A 53 14.34 16.13 3.87
CA PRO A 53 13.18 16.96 3.58
C PRO A 53 13.50 18.07 2.56
N GLY A 54 12.60 18.31 1.60
CA GLY A 54 12.82 19.34 0.57
C GLY A 54 12.82 20.79 1.10
N ARG A 55 12.29 21.02 2.31
CA ARG A 55 12.30 22.34 2.97
C ARG A 55 13.59 22.52 3.78
N THR A 56 14.35 23.59 3.51
CA THR A 56 15.66 23.87 4.12
C THR A 56 15.65 23.84 5.65
N GLY A 57 14.62 24.40 6.29
CA GLY A 57 14.49 24.39 7.76
C GLY A 57 14.32 22.97 8.33
N ALA A 58 13.51 22.14 7.67
CA ALA A 58 13.30 20.76 8.07
C ALA A 58 14.54 19.88 7.82
N ALA A 59 15.28 20.15 6.74
CA ALA A 59 16.55 19.47 6.46
C ALA A 59 17.62 19.76 7.52
N ILE A 60 17.75 21.02 7.95
CA ILE A 60 18.69 21.40 9.02
C ILE A 60 18.29 20.75 10.36
N ALA A 61 17.01 20.81 10.72
CA ALA A 61 16.51 20.18 11.95
C ALA A 61 16.75 18.67 11.95
N SER A 62 16.50 18.00 10.82
CA SER A 62 16.76 16.57 10.66
C SER A 62 18.25 16.24 10.76
N ALA A 63 19.11 17.02 10.10
CA ALA A 63 20.57 16.84 10.17
C ALA A 63 21.11 17.00 11.61
N LEU A 64 20.60 17.98 12.36
CA LEU A 64 20.95 18.18 13.76
C LEU A 64 20.49 17.01 14.64
N ALA A 65 19.25 16.55 14.46
CA ALA A 65 18.73 15.39 15.19
C ALA A 65 19.58 14.13 14.90
N VAL A 66 19.92 13.89 13.64
CA VAL A 66 20.80 12.79 13.21
C VAL A 66 22.17 12.90 13.86
N LEU A 67 22.75 14.10 13.93
CA LEU A 67 24.06 14.31 14.56
C LEU A 67 24.02 14.04 16.07
N ILE A 68 22.97 14.49 16.77
CA ILE A 68 22.79 14.26 18.21
C ILE A 68 22.65 12.76 18.51
N ILE A 69 21.79 12.07 17.75
CA ILE A 69 21.58 10.62 17.91
C ILE A 69 22.89 9.86 17.66
N ASN A 70 23.61 10.20 16.59
CA ASN A 70 24.89 9.57 16.28
C ASN A 70 25.98 9.88 17.32
N ALA A 71 26.00 11.08 17.90
CA ALA A 71 26.92 11.42 18.98
C ALA A 71 26.65 10.57 20.24
N ALA A 72 25.38 10.40 20.61
CA ALA A 72 24.98 9.54 21.72
C ALA A 72 25.39 8.07 21.47
N LEU A 73 25.10 7.56 20.27
CA LEU A 73 25.43 6.19 19.87
C LEU A 73 26.96 5.95 19.88
N VAL A 74 27.74 6.85 19.28
CA VAL A 74 29.21 6.78 19.30
C VAL A 74 29.73 6.84 20.74
N GLY A 75 29.16 7.68 21.59
CA GLY A 75 29.50 7.76 23.01
C GLY A 75 29.30 6.43 23.73
N MET A 76 28.16 5.77 23.48
CA MET A 76 27.88 4.43 24.03
C MET A 76 28.87 3.38 23.52
N LEU A 77 29.17 3.35 22.21
CA LEU A 77 30.10 2.40 21.61
C LEU A 77 31.54 2.59 22.09
N MET A 78 32.01 3.84 22.20
CA MET A 78 33.30 4.16 22.81
C MET A 78 33.34 3.77 24.29
N GLY A 79 32.24 3.98 25.03
CA GLY A 79 32.08 3.54 26.41
C GLY A 79 32.22 2.03 26.56
N LEU A 80 31.56 1.27 25.67
CA LEU A 80 31.67 -0.19 25.60
C LEU A 80 33.10 -0.63 25.31
N GLY A 81 33.77 0.01 24.35
CA GLY A 81 35.19 -0.23 24.07
C GLY A 81 36.10 0.02 25.27
N ARG A 82 35.85 1.09 26.03
CA ARG A 82 36.60 1.36 27.26
C ARG A 82 36.33 0.31 28.34
N GLY A 83 35.11 -0.20 28.44
CA GLY A 83 34.79 -1.35 29.29
C GLY A 83 35.63 -2.58 28.91
N LEU A 84 35.76 -2.88 27.61
CA LEU A 84 36.63 -3.96 27.12
C LEU A 84 38.11 -3.71 27.46
N ALA A 85 38.59 -2.47 27.40
CA ALA A 85 39.95 -2.11 27.77
C ALA A 85 40.25 -2.40 29.25
N VAL A 86 39.28 -2.18 30.15
CA VAL A 86 39.41 -2.51 31.57
C VAL A 86 39.53 -4.02 31.79
N LEU A 87 38.78 -4.81 31.01
CA LEU A 87 38.72 -6.27 31.20
C LEU A 87 39.89 -7.01 30.55
N THR A 88 40.34 -6.55 29.37
CA THR A 88 41.32 -7.28 28.53
C THR A 88 42.64 -6.54 28.35
N GLY A 89 42.74 -5.32 28.88
CA GLY A 89 43.86 -4.41 28.65
C GLY A 89 43.63 -3.49 27.45
N SER A 90 44.41 -2.40 27.41
CA SER A 90 44.35 -1.43 26.31
C SER A 90 44.91 -2.04 25.03
N LEU A 91 44.19 -1.87 23.93
CA LEU A 91 44.63 -2.30 22.61
C LEU A 91 45.74 -1.35 22.10
N PRO A 92 46.95 -1.83 21.77
CA PRO A 92 48.03 -0.98 21.27
C PRO A 92 47.78 -0.62 19.79
N MET A 93 46.80 0.24 19.55
CA MET A 93 46.40 0.69 18.22
C MET A 93 46.42 2.22 18.14
N PRO A 94 47.04 2.81 17.09
CA PRO A 94 46.99 4.25 16.90
C PRO A 94 45.57 4.71 16.54
N ILE A 95 45.20 5.89 17.03
CA ILE A 95 43.85 6.47 16.89
C ILE A 95 43.39 6.61 15.43
N TRP A 96 44.34 6.79 14.51
CA TRP A 96 44.08 6.89 13.08
C TRP A 96 43.51 5.60 12.50
N GLY A 97 43.82 4.43 13.07
CA GLY A 97 43.31 3.14 12.59
C GLY A 97 41.78 3.09 12.62
N PRO A 98 41.14 3.22 13.80
CA PRO A 98 39.68 3.24 13.91
C PRO A 98 39.04 4.36 13.07
N VAL A 99 39.63 5.55 13.02
CA VAL A 99 39.11 6.67 12.21
C VAL A 99 39.09 6.32 10.72
N LEU A 100 40.18 5.75 10.18
CA LEU A 100 40.26 5.34 8.78
C LEU A 100 39.27 4.20 8.46
N ILE A 101 39.08 3.25 9.38
CA ILE A 101 38.08 2.18 9.22
C ILE A 101 36.67 2.77 9.12
N CYS A 102 36.32 3.69 10.02
CA CYS A 102 35.02 4.35 10.01
C CYS A 102 34.83 5.19 8.75
N ALA A 103 35.82 6.01 8.37
CA ALA A 103 35.77 6.85 7.19
C ALA A 103 35.65 6.02 5.90
N GLY A 104 36.40 4.92 5.80
CA GLY A 104 36.32 3.98 4.68
C GLY A 104 34.95 3.31 4.59
N ALA A 105 34.40 2.84 5.70
CA ALA A 105 33.08 2.24 5.77
C ALA A 105 31.96 3.24 5.39
N ALA A 106 32.02 4.46 5.94
CA ALA A 106 31.09 5.53 5.63
C ALA A 106 31.16 5.92 4.15
N GLY A 107 32.37 6.11 3.61
CA GLY A 107 32.59 6.43 2.20
C GLY A 107 32.09 5.34 1.27
N PHE A 108 32.35 4.06 1.61
CA PHE A 108 31.83 2.92 0.85
C PHE A 108 30.31 2.86 0.87
N ALA A 109 29.68 3.05 2.04
CA ALA A 109 28.23 3.07 2.17
C ALA A 109 27.61 4.22 1.35
N ILE A 110 28.15 5.43 1.45
CA ILE A 110 27.69 6.59 0.65
C ILE A 110 27.82 6.28 -0.84
N TRP A 111 29.00 5.83 -1.30
CA TRP A 111 29.22 5.52 -2.71
C TRP A 111 28.23 4.47 -3.24
N ARG A 112 27.97 3.42 -2.44
CA ARG A 112 27.12 2.29 -2.83
C ARG A 112 25.62 2.60 -2.80
N TYR A 113 25.16 3.42 -1.85
CA TYR A 113 23.73 3.64 -1.59
C TYR A 113 23.20 5.04 -1.92
N ARG A 114 24.05 6.02 -2.27
CA ARG A 114 23.61 7.40 -2.58
C ARG A 114 22.62 7.54 -3.75
N TRP A 115 22.55 6.56 -4.64
CA TRP A 115 21.76 6.63 -5.88
C TRP A 115 20.44 5.85 -5.85
N THR A 116 20.10 5.24 -4.71
CA THR A 116 18.84 4.48 -4.54
C THR A 116 18.12 4.80 -3.22
N PRO A 117 18.00 6.09 -2.81
CA PRO A 117 17.28 6.43 -1.57
C PRO A 117 15.81 6.01 -1.63
N GLU A 118 15.18 6.04 -2.81
CA GLU A 118 13.78 5.66 -3.00
C GLU A 118 13.51 4.17 -2.79
N GLN A 119 14.47 3.29 -3.09
CA GLN A 119 14.32 1.85 -2.87
C GLN A 119 14.44 1.50 -1.38
N ALA A 120 15.38 2.12 -0.66
CA ALA A 120 15.52 1.86 0.78
C ALA A 120 14.34 2.42 1.60
N GLU A 121 13.73 3.53 1.17
CA GLU A 121 12.49 4.04 1.75
C GLU A 121 11.29 3.16 1.41
N MET A 122 11.19 2.68 0.15
CA MET A 122 10.13 1.74 -0.24
C MET A 122 10.21 0.45 0.57
N ASP A 123 11.41 -0.12 0.72
CA ASP A 123 11.62 -1.36 1.50
C ASP A 123 11.29 -1.15 2.98
N ALA A 124 11.72 -0.03 3.58
CA ALA A 124 11.38 0.29 4.97
C ALA A 124 9.88 0.55 5.17
N LEU A 125 9.21 1.16 4.19
CA LEU A 125 7.78 1.43 4.20
C LEU A 125 6.98 0.13 4.01
N LEU A 126 7.44 -0.77 3.15
CA LEU A 126 6.88 -2.11 2.97
C LEU A 126 7.08 -2.98 4.22
N ASP A 127 8.25 -2.95 4.84
CA ASP A 127 8.54 -3.63 6.12
C ASP A 127 7.69 -3.08 7.26
N GLN A 128 7.46 -1.76 7.28
CA GLN A 128 6.59 -1.12 8.27
C GLN A 128 5.12 -1.47 8.02
N MET A 129 4.68 -1.56 6.76
CA MET A 129 3.34 -2.03 6.40
C MET A 129 3.14 -3.50 6.79
N THR A 130 4.09 -4.39 6.50
CA THR A 130 3.99 -5.80 6.91
C THR A 130 4.05 -5.98 8.42
N ALA A 131 4.88 -5.21 9.13
CA ALA A 131 4.87 -5.20 10.60
C ALA A 131 3.50 -4.73 11.14
N THR A 132 2.94 -3.68 10.55
CA THR A 132 1.60 -3.17 10.92
C THR A 132 0.51 -4.21 10.63
N ILE A 133 0.55 -4.91 9.49
CA ILE A 133 -0.38 -5.99 9.17
C ILE A 133 -0.22 -7.15 10.15
N THR A 134 1.00 -7.49 10.55
CA THR A 134 1.27 -8.56 11.52
C THR A 134 0.75 -8.19 12.91
N ASP A 135 0.92 -6.93 13.32
CA ASP A 135 0.37 -6.41 14.57
C ASP A 135 -1.17 -6.35 14.51
N MET A 136 -1.76 -5.97 13.37
CA MET A 136 -3.21 -6.02 13.15
C MET A 136 -3.76 -7.44 13.13
N ALA A 137 -2.99 -8.42 12.63
CA ALA A 137 -3.33 -9.84 12.68
C ALA A 137 -3.26 -10.41 14.12
N SER A 138 -2.65 -9.69 15.06
CA SER A 138 -2.62 -10.02 16.48
C SER A 138 -3.73 -9.35 17.31
N LEU A 139 -4.56 -8.52 16.68
CA LEU A 139 -5.77 -8.01 17.34
C LEU A 139 -6.72 -9.18 17.63
N PRO A 140 -7.40 -9.20 18.79
CA PRO A 140 -8.44 -10.17 19.05
C PRO A 140 -9.44 -10.12 17.90
N GLU A 141 -9.79 -11.29 17.37
CA GLU A 141 -10.77 -11.49 16.29
C GLU A 141 -11.95 -10.56 16.57
N ILE A 142 -12.01 -9.44 15.81
CA ILE A 142 -13.13 -8.51 15.92
C ILE A 142 -14.33 -9.36 15.61
N ASP A 143 -15.29 -9.41 16.54
CA ASP A 143 -16.55 -10.14 16.40
C ASP A 143 -17.18 -9.69 15.09
N THR A 144 -16.92 -10.46 14.03
CA THR A 144 -17.29 -10.07 12.67
C THR A 144 -18.79 -10.12 12.68
N PRO A 145 -19.47 -8.98 12.44
CA PRO A 145 -20.89 -8.92 12.67
C PRO A 145 -21.53 -9.98 11.77
N HIS A 146 -22.31 -10.88 12.38
CA HIS A 146 -22.91 -11.98 11.64
C HIS A 146 -23.85 -11.44 10.56
N PRO A 147 -23.81 -11.98 9.33
CA PRO A 147 -24.69 -11.53 8.26
C PRO A 147 -26.15 -11.59 8.72
N PRO A 148 -26.96 -10.55 8.43
CA PRO A 148 -28.37 -10.54 8.77
C PRO A 148 -29.08 -11.79 8.23
N PRO A 149 -30.11 -12.31 8.93
CA PRO A 149 -30.85 -13.51 8.50
C PRO A 149 -31.38 -13.43 7.06
N GLN A 150 -31.71 -12.23 6.59
CA GLN A 150 -32.18 -11.96 5.23
C GLN A 150 -31.09 -12.25 4.19
N ILE A 151 -29.85 -11.85 4.44
CA ILE A 151 -28.71 -12.16 3.57
C ILE A 151 -28.51 -13.68 3.49
N LEU A 152 -28.45 -14.36 4.65
CA LEU A 152 -28.28 -15.81 4.71
C LEU A 152 -29.40 -16.56 3.98
N LYS A 153 -30.65 -16.11 4.13
CA LYS A 153 -31.81 -16.68 3.43
C LYS A 153 -31.70 -16.48 1.91
N THR A 154 -31.32 -15.29 1.45
CA THR A 154 -31.15 -15.02 0.02
C THR A 154 -30.00 -15.83 -0.57
N LEU A 155 -28.87 -15.95 0.12
CA LEU A 155 -27.76 -16.81 -0.30
C LEU A 155 -28.18 -18.29 -0.38
N ALA A 156 -28.98 -18.76 0.59
CA ALA A 156 -29.52 -20.13 0.54
C ALA A 156 -30.46 -20.34 -0.65
N LEU A 157 -31.28 -19.33 -1.01
CA LEU A 157 -32.13 -19.39 -2.21
C LEU A 157 -31.28 -19.41 -3.48
N LEU A 158 -30.26 -18.54 -3.58
CA LEU A 158 -29.35 -18.50 -4.73
C LEU A 158 -28.59 -19.81 -4.94
N ARG A 159 -28.21 -20.51 -3.87
CA ARG A 159 -27.51 -21.81 -3.93
C ARG A 159 -28.44 -22.93 -4.37
N ASN A 160 -29.65 -22.97 -3.82
CA ASN A 160 -30.54 -24.13 -3.97
C ASN A 160 -31.48 -24.03 -5.19
N GLN A 161 -31.69 -22.84 -5.74
CA GLN A 161 -32.56 -22.65 -6.89
C GLN A 161 -31.74 -22.52 -8.19
N PRO A 162 -32.06 -23.27 -9.25
CA PRO A 162 -31.28 -23.24 -10.49
C PRO A 162 -31.44 -21.94 -11.28
N CYS A 163 -32.58 -21.26 -11.19
CA CYS A 163 -32.84 -19.96 -11.85
C CYS A 163 -33.69 -19.07 -10.93
N PRO A 164 -33.11 -18.52 -9.84
CA PRO A 164 -33.85 -17.62 -8.97
C PRO A 164 -34.16 -16.31 -9.70
N ASP A 165 -35.32 -15.72 -9.40
CA ASP A 165 -35.67 -14.38 -9.86
C ASP A 165 -34.81 -13.35 -9.10
N LEU A 166 -33.72 -12.92 -9.73
CA LEU A 166 -32.74 -12.02 -9.11
C LEU A 166 -33.30 -10.63 -8.86
N ASP A 167 -34.24 -10.16 -9.68
CA ASP A 167 -34.85 -8.84 -9.50
C ASP A 167 -35.73 -8.82 -8.26
N THR A 168 -36.54 -9.87 -8.07
CA THR A 168 -37.35 -10.04 -6.85
C THR A 168 -36.47 -10.20 -5.61
N LEU A 169 -35.35 -10.93 -5.71
CA LEU A 169 -34.42 -11.08 -4.59
C LEU A 169 -33.71 -9.77 -4.24
N ALA A 170 -33.25 -9.01 -5.25
CA ALA A 170 -32.61 -7.71 -5.04
C ALA A 170 -33.57 -6.71 -4.40
N ALA A 171 -34.80 -6.59 -4.93
CA ALA A 171 -35.83 -5.73 -4.36
C ALA A 171 -36.18 -6.15 -2.92
N GLY A 172 -36.35 -7.45 -2.66
CA GLY A 172 -36.65 -7.95 -1.32
C GLY A 172 -35.52 -7.75 -0.31
N LEU A 173 -34.25 -7.79 -0.76
CA LEU A 173 -33.10 -7.45 0.08
C LEU A 173 -33.05 -5.95 0.38
N TYR A 174 -33.24 -5.12 -0.64
CA TYR A 174 -33.27 -3.66 -0.51
C TYR A 174 -34.39 -3.20 0.42
N ASP A 175 -35.61 -3.74 0.29
CA ASP A 175 -36.73 -3.41 1.18
C ASP A 175 -36.46 -3.78 2.65
N ALA A 176 -35.64 -4.81 2.88
CA ALA A 176 -35.36 -5.31 4.22
C ALA A 176 -34.17 -4.62 4.90
N LEU A 177 -33.16 -4.18 4.13
CA LEU A 177 -31.88 -3.70 4.65
C LEU A 177 -31.45 -2.33 4.08
N ASP A 178 -32.25 -1.71 3.21
CA ASP A 178 -31.94 -0.47 2.48
C ASP A 178 -30.54 -0.52 1.82
N SER A 179 -29.70 0.49 2.04
CA SER A 179 -28.34 0.57 1.49
C SER A 179 -27.40 -0.53 1.96
N ASP A 180 -27.59 -1.01 3.18
CA ASP A 180 -26.71 -1.99 3.82
C ASP A 180 -26.79 -3.36 3.12
N ALA A 181 -27.86 -3.61 2.35
CA ALA A 181 -28.02 -4.84 1.57
C ALA A 181 -26.81 -5.10 0.64
N PHE A 182 -26.30 -4.03 0.03
CA PHE A 182 -25.17 -4.12 -0.88
C PHE A 182 -23.88 -4.44 -0.12
N ASP A 183 -23.57 -3.68 0.92
CA ASP A 183 -22.34 -3.82 1.71
C ASP A 183 -22.24 -5.22 2.31
N TRP A 184 -23.33 -5.70 2.93
CA TRP A 184 -23.40 -7.06 3.48
C TRP A 184 -23.17 -8.16 2.46
N LEU A 185 -23.65 -7.98 1.23
CA LEU A 185 -23.49 -8.97 0.17
C LEU A 185 -22.11 -8.85 -0.49
N TYR A 186 -21.55 -7.64 -0.57
CA TYR A 186 -20.25 -7.35 -1.19
C TYR A 186 -19.09 -7.83 -0.31
N ASP A 187 -19.15 -7.55 1.00
CA ASP A 187 -18.12 -7.91 1.99
C ASP A 187 -18.13 -9.39 2.38
N LEU A 188 -19.09 -10.15 1.84
CA LEU A 188 -19.23 -11.56 2.16
C LEU A 188 -18.06 -12.36 1.55
N ASP A 189 -17.13 -12.78 2.40
CA ASP A 189 -15.95 -13.55 2.01
C ASP A 189 -16.34 -14.98 1.59
N LEU A 190 -16.57 -15.17 0.30
CA LEU A 190 -16.78 -16.47 -0.30
C LEU A 190 -15.47 -17.11 -0.69
N THR A 191 -15.29 -18.35 -0.23
CA THR A 191 -14.15 -19.18 -0.64
C THR A 191 -14.11 -19.31 -2.17
N PRO A 192 -12.91 -19.50 -2.76
CA PRO A 192 -12.78 -19.62 -4.22
C PRO A 192 -13.68 -20.69 -4.85
N ASP A 193 -13.97 -21.76 -4.10
CA ASP A 193 -14.78 -22.89 -4.52
C ASP A 193 -16.29 -22.75 -4.18
N ASP A 194 -16.73 -21.63 -3.58
CA ASP A 194 -18.16 -21.46 -3.27
C ASP A 194 -18.99 -21.44 -4.55
N PRO A 195 -20.08 -22.24 -4.64
CA PRO A 195 -20.93 -22.30 -5.83
C PRO A 195 -21.44 -20.95 -6.32
N LEU A 196 -21.69 -19.98 -5.44
CA LEU A 196 -22.18 -18.66 -5.81
C LEU A 196 -21.11 -17.84 -6.54
N ARG A 197 -19.85 -17.97 -6.14
CA ARG A 197 -18.70 -17.33 -6.78
C ARG A 197 -18.37 -18.02 -8.11
N VAL A 198 -18.33 -19.35 -8.08
CA VAL A 198 -18.05 -20.18 -9.27
C VAL A 198 -19.13 -19.99 -10.34
N SER A 199 -20.37 -19.66 -9.99
CA SER A 199 -21.45 -19.41 -10.95
C SER A 199 -21.68 -17.92 -11.27
N GLY A 200 -20.97 -17.00 -10.62
CA GLY A 200 -21.16 -15.55 -10.78
C GLY A 200 -22.51 -15.02 -10.26
N ARG A 201 -23.27 -15.83 -9.52
CA ARG A 201 -24.63 -15.46 -9.05
C ARG A 201 -24.62 -14.35 -8.00
N GLN A 202 -23.59 -14.32 -7.16
CA GLN A 202 -23.42 -13.22 -6.20
C GLN A 202 -23.18 -11.91 -6.94
N ASP A 203 -22.26 -11.89 -7.91
CA ASP A 203 -21.95 -10.72 -8.72
C ASP A 203 -23.19 -10.24 -9.49
N MET A 204 -23.96 -11.17 -10.08
CA MET A 204 -25.24 -10.84 -10.73
C MET A 204 -26.23 -10.19 -9.75
N LEU A 205 -26.38 -10.72 -8.53
CA LEU A 205 -27.28 -10.15 -7.53
C LEU A 205 -26.82 -8.75 -7.08
N LEU A 206 -25.52 -8.54 -6.91
CA LEU A 206 -24.93 -7.22 -6.62
C LEU A 206 -25.22 -6.21 -7.75
N LEU A 207 -25.10 -6.62 -9.01
CA LEU A 207 -25.46 -5.77 -10.15
C LEU A 207 -26.96 -5.48 -10.19
N ARG A 208 -27.83 -6.43 -9.83
CA ARG A 208 -29.29 -6.19 -9.71
C ARG A 208 -29.63 -5.26 -8.55
N LEU A 209 -28.89 -5.30 -7.45
CA LEU A 209 -29.01 -4.30 -6.39
C LEU A 209 -28.62 -2.91 -6.91
N LEU A 210 -27.49 -2.79 -7.63
CA LEU A 210 -27.08 -1.52 -8.25
C LEU A 210 -27.99 -1.07 -9.40
N ALA A 211 -28.89 -1.91 -9.91
CA ALA A 211 -29.92 -1.48 -10.85
C ALA A 211 -30.99 -0.61 -10.16
N ILE A 212 -31.17 -0.72 -8.83
CA ILE A 212 -32.09 0.11 -8.04
C ILE A 212 -31.54 1.54 -7.94
N PRO A 213 -32.20 2.57 -8.51
CA PRO A 213 -31.61 3.91 -8.64
C PRO A 213 -31.22 4.55 -7.31
N ARG A 214 -32.04 4.39 -6.26
CA ARG A 214 -31.76 4.94 -4.94
C ARG A 214 -30.52 4.30 -4.31
N LEU A 215 -30.38 2.98 -4.43
CA LEU A 215 -29.21 2.26 -3.93
C LEU A 215 -27.95 2.64 -4.72
N ARG A 216 -28.05 2.70 -6.05
CA ARG A 216 -26.96 3.12 -6.93
C ARG A 216 -26.43 4.50 -6.59
N HIS A 217 -27.33 5.47 -6.31
CA HIS A 217 -26.91 6.81 -5.93
C HIS A 217 -26.09 6.80 -4.64
N VAL A 218 -26.58 6.14 -3.58
CA VAL A 218 -25.86 5.99 -2.31
C VAL A 218 -24.50 5.29 -2.52
N GLN A 219 -24.49 4.18 -3.27
CA GLN A 219 -23.27 3.42 -3.52
C GLN A 219 -22.31 4.12 -4.48
N SER A 220 -22.77 5.09 -5.27
CA SER A 220 -21.89 5.92 -6.09
C SER A 220 -21.15 6.94 -5.22
N GLU A 221 -21.84 7.58 -4.28
CA GLU A 221 -21.21 8.49 -3.30
C GLU A 221 -20.17 7.79 -2.42
N LEU A 222 -20.39 6.50 -2.12
CA LEU A 222 -19.47 5.66 -1.35
C LEU A 222 -18.40 4.96 -2.21
N GLY A 223 -18.45 5.10 -3.55
CA GLY A 223 -17.53 4.44 -4.49
C GLY A 223 -17.80 2.94 -4.76
N GLY A 224 -18.79 2.34 -4.09
CA GLY A 224 -19.18 0.94 -4.27
C GLY A 224 -19.63 0.61 -5.71
N THR A 225 -20.28 1.55 -6.41
CA THR A 225 -20.69 1.34 -7.81
C THR A 225 -19.49 1.21 -8.75
N GLY A 226 -18.50 2.09 -8.61
CA GLY A 226 -17.27 2.04 -9.42
C GLY A 226 -16.48 0.75 -9.16
N ILE A 227 -16.28 0.39 -7.89
CA ILE A 227 -15.55 -0.82 -7.51
C ILE A 227 -16.23 -2.09 -8.03
N MET A 228 -17.56 -2.20 -7.88
CA MET A 228 -18.29 -3.38 -8.35
C MET A 228 -18.32 -3.50 -9.86
N THR A 229 -18.47 -2.38 -10.58
CA THR A 229 -18.42 -2.38 -12.04
C THR A 229 -17.03 -2.78 -12.54
N GLU A 230 -15.95 -2.25 -11.96
CA GLU A 230 -14.57 -2.64 -12.26
C GLU A 230 -14.33 -4.15 -12.07
N ARG A 231 -14.76 -4.70 -10.93
CA ARG A 231 -14.69 -6.14 -10.65
C ARG A 231 -15.48 -6.96 -11.67
N ALA A 232 -16.67 -6.50 -12.05
CA ALA A 232 -17.55 -7.23 -12.97
C ALA A 232 -17.04 -7.22 -14.42
N LEU A 233 -16.30 -6.19 -14.85
CA LEU A 233 -15.70 -6.09 -16.19
C LEU A 233 -14.78 -7.28 -16.51
N VAL A 234 -14.01 -7.73 -15.52
CA VAL A 234 -13.06 -8.85 -15.65
C VAL A 234 -13.62 -10.19 -15.18
N SER A 235 -14.94 -10.26 -14.91
CA SER A 235 -15.59 -11.50 -14.47
C SER A 235 -15.38 -12.61 -15.51
N PRO A 236 -15.09 -13.86 -15.10
CA PRO A 236 -15.00 -14.98 -16.04
C PRO A 236 -16.36 -15.32 -16.68
N HIS A 237 -17.47 -14.84 -16.10
CA HIS A 237 -18.83 -15.18 -16.51
C HIS A 237 -19.38 -14.18 -17.54
N PRO A 238 -19.69 -14.62 -18.78
CA PRO A 238 -20.24 -13.73 -19.81
C PRO A 238 -21.56 -13.05 -19.39
N ALA A 239 -22.40 -13.72 -18.60
CA ALA A 239 -23.64 -13.15 -18.10
C ALA A 239 -23.40 -11.94 -17.19
N VAL A 240 -22.39 -12.00 -16.31
CA VAL A 240 -21.98 -10.89 -15.44
C VAL A 240 -21.45 -9.72 -16.27
N ARG A 241 -20.63 -10.02 -17.29
CA ARG A 241 -20.08 -9.00 -18.21
C ARG A 241 -21.17 -8.31 -19.04
N GLN A 242 -22.18 -9.05 -19.50
CA GLN A 242 -23.35 -8.47 -20.17
C GLN A 242 -24.16 -7.58 -19.24
N GLU A 243 -24.35 -8.00 -17.99
CA GLU A 243 -25.12 -7.24 -17.00
C GLU A 243 -24.42 -5.94 -16.61
N VAL A 244 -23.10 -5.95 -16.38
CA VAL A 244 -22.35 -4.72 -16.08
C VAL A 244 -22.34 -3.77 -17.27
N ARG A 245 -22.27 -4.27 -18.51
CA ARG A 245 -22.45 -3.42 -19.70
C ARG A 245 -23.81 -2.73 -19.71
N ALA A 246 -24.89 -3.50 -19.47
CA ALA A 246 -26.24 -2.93 -19.45
C ALA A 246 -26.38 -1.85 -18.36
N LEU A 247 -25.80 -2.09 -17.17
CA LEU A 247 -25.76 -1.10 -16.09
C LEU A 247 -24.99 0.16 -16.51
N MET A 248 -23.83 0.03 -17.15
CA MET A 248 -23.05 1.16 -17.63
C MET A 248 -23.77 1.96 -18.71
N ASP A 249 -24.41 1.30 -19.68
CA ASP A 249 -25.23 1.94 -20.70
C ASP A 249 -26.40 2.72 -20.07
N GLN A 250 -27.03 2.15 -19.03
CA GLN A 250 -28.06 2.83 -18.25
C GLN A 250 -27.51 4.07 -17.54
N MET A 251 -26.38 3.96 -16.84
CA MET A 251 -25.76 5.09 -16.13
C MET A 251 -25.34 6.23 -17.07
N ILE A 252 -24.82 5.90 -18.26
CA ILE A 252 -24.51 6.90 -19.30
C ILE A 252 -25.79 7.60 -19.75
N THR A 253 -26.86 6.83 -19.97
CA THR A 253 -28.16 7.38 -20.42
C THR A 253 -28.80 8.28 -19.37
N GLU A 254 -28.62 7.96 -18.09
CA GLU A 254 -29.11 8.74 -16.94
C GLU A 254 -28.22 9.94 -16.60
N ASP A 255 -27.18 10.20 -17.38
CA ASP A 255 -26.20 11.27 -17.17
C ASP A 255 -25.52 11.22 -15.78
N CYS A 256 -25.25 10.02 -15.23
CA CYS A 256 -24.58 9.86 -13.93
C CYS A 256 -23.19 10.52 -13.90
N GLU A 257 -22.73 10.97 -12.72
CA GLU A 257 -21.40 11.59 -12.53
C GLU A 257 -20.26 10.65 -12.93
N SER A 258 -19.11 11.21 -13.35
CA SER A 258 -17.97 10.42 -13.82
C SER A 258 -17.43 9.45 -12.77
N ASP A 259 -17.61 9.77 -11.49
CA ASP A 259 -17.07 9.00 -10.36
C ASP A 259 -17.90 7.73 -10.09
N CYS A 260 -19.08 7.60 -10.71
CA CYS A 260 -19.90 6.39 -10.66
C CYS A 260 -19.36 5.25 -11.56
N PHE A 261 -18.43 5.57 -12.47
CA PHE A 261 -17.92 4.65 -13.47
C PHE A 261 -16.57 4.05 -13.05
N PRO A 262 -16.21 2.86 -13.58
CA PRO A 262 -14.86 2.32 -13.40
C PRO A 262 -13.83 3.23 -14.08
N LEU A 263 -12.57 3.11 -13.68
CA LEU A 263 -11.51 3.91 -14.29
C LEU A 263 -11.38 3.56 -15.77
N LEU A 264 -11.16 4.59 -16.59
CA LEU A 264 -11.17 4.44 -18.05
C LEU A 264 -10.14 3.41 -18.57
N HIS A 265 -8.99 3.31 -17.91
CA HIS A 265 -7.95 2.36 -18.27
C HIS A 265 -8.35 0.89 -18.03
N ASP A 266 -9.16 0.61 -17.02
CA ASP A 266 -9.67 -0.73 -16.74
C ASP A 266 -10.74 -1.13 -17.75
N LEU A 267 -11.57 -0.17 -18.15
CA LEU A 267 -12.54 -0.37 -19.23
C LEU A 267 -11.85 -0.62 -20.58
N GLU A 268 -10.79 0.11 -20.89
CA GLU A 268 -9.96 -0.12 -22.08
C GLU A 268 -9.34 -1.53 -22.09
N ALA A 269 -8.83 -1.98 -20.93
CA ALA A 269 -8.29 -3.32 -20.78
C ALA A 269 -9.37 -4.40 -20.91
N ALA A 270 -10.57 -4.17 -20.37
CA ALA A 270 -11.71 -5.06 -20.49
C ALA A 270 -12.21 -5.15 -21.94
N GLU A 271 -12.33 -4.03 -22.66
CA GLU A 271 -12.72 -4.00 -24.07
C GLU A 271 -11.67 -4.69 -24.96
N ALA A 272 -10.38 -4.54 -24.67
CA ALA A 272 -9.33 -5.29 -25.36
C ALA A 272 -9.41 -6.80 -25.12
N SER A 273 -9.82 -7.22 -23.91
CA SER A 273 -9.93 -8.62 -23.51
C SER A 273 -11.22 -9.29 -24.01
N PHE A 274 -12.32 -8.52 -24.07
CA PHE A 274 -13.66 -8.99 -24.44
C PHE A 274 -14.29 -8.05 -25.48
N PRO A 275 -13.71 -7.92 -26.69
CA PRO A 275 -14.10 -6.90 -27.66
C PRO A 275 -15.56 -7.00 -28.08
N MET A 276 -16.07 -8.21 -28.29
CA MET A 276 -17.48 -8.41 -28.68
C MET A 276 -18.48 -8.01 -27.58
N GLU A 277 -18.04 -7.99 -26.33
CA GLU A 277 -18.92 -7.76 -25.18
C GLU A 277 -18.91 -6.31 -24.74
N PHE A 278 -17.81 -5.58 -24.92
CA PHE A 278 -17.68 -4.16 -24.52
C PHE A 278 -17.46 -3.20 -25.69
N ASP A 279 -17.62 -3.64 -26.95
CA ASP A 279 -17.44 -2.82 -28.15
C ASP A 279 -18.11 -1.44 -28.02
N GLY A 280 -17.29 -0.39 -28.13
CA GLY A 280 -17.72 1.00 -28.14
C GLY A 280 -18.01 1.60 -26.76
N LEU A 281 -17.94 0.83 -25.67
CA LEU A 281 -18.27 1.30 -24.32
C LEU A 281 -17.25 2.33 -23.83
N THR A 282 -15.96 2.13 -24.10
CA THR A 282 -14.92 3.13 -23.78
C THR A 282 -15.18 4.45 -24.51
N ALA A 283 -15.54 4.39 -25.79
CA ALA A 283 -15.81 5.57 -26.59
C ALA A 283 -17.05 6.33 -26.07
N ALA A 284 -18.11 5.60 -25.69
CA ALA A 284 -19.30 6.16 -25.09
C ALA A 284 -19.00 6.87 -23.76
N LEU A 285 -18.24 6.24 -22.86
CA LEU A 285 -17.86 6.83 -21.58
C LEU A 285 -16.98 8.08 -21.76
N ARG A 286 -16.02 8.07 -22.70
CA ARG A 286 -15.22 9.27 -23.01
C ARG A 286 -16.08 10.42 -23.49
N ALA A 287 -17.05 10.15 -24.37
CA ALA A 287 -17.97 11.16 -24.86
C ALA A 287 -18.83 11.74 -23.72
N HIS A 288 -19.29 10.88 -22.81
CA HIS A 288 -20.02 11.27 -21.61
C HIS A 288 -19.21 12.19 -20.68
N ILE A 289 -17.98 11.79 -20.33
CA ILE A 289 -17.08 12.61 -19.50
C ILE A 289 -16.76 13.95 -20.17
N ALA A 290 -16.55 13.96 -21.49
CA ALA A 290 -16.33 15.20 -22.24
C ALA A 290 -17.55 16.13 -22.20
N LYS A 291 -18.76 15.58 -22.33
CA LYS A 291 -20.02 16.32 -22.21
C LYS A 291 -20.16 16.96 -20.81
N GLN A 292 -19.85 16.24 -19.74
CA GLN A 292 -19.92 16.76 -18.37
C GLN A 292 -18.93 17.92 -18.15
N ARG A 293 -17.67 17.78 -18.58
CA ARG A 293 -16.66 18.86 -18.47
C ARG A 293 -17.04 20.13 -19.23
N LEU A 294 -17.69 19.99 -20.38
CA LEU A 294 -18.20 21.14 -21.14
C LEU A 294 -19.34 21.84 -20.40
N ALA A 295 -20.21 21.10 -19.72
CA ALA A 295 -21.30 21.67 -18.92
C ALA A 295 -20.76 22.47 -17.71
N GLU A 296 -19.73 21.96 -17.03
CA GLU A 296 -19.08 22.64 -15.90
C GLU A 296 -18.39 23.94 -16.30
N THR A 297 -17.70 23.93 -17.45
CA THR A 297 -16.96 25.12 -17.94
C THR A 297 -17.89 26.16 -18.56
N GLY A 298 -18.98 25.74 -19.21
CA GLY A 298 -19.95 26.63 -19.85
C GLY A 298 -20.88 27.40 -18.88
N GLY A 299 -21.00 26.95 -17.63
CA GLY A 299 -21.88 27.56 -16.62
C GLY A 299 -21.32 28.79 -15.90
N THR A 300 -20.12 29.26 -16.25
CA THR A 300 -19.43 30.37 -15.56
C THR A 300 -19.35 31.68 -16.37
N GLY A 301 -20.12 31.79 -17.45
CA GLY A 301 -20.18 32.97 -18.34
C GLY A 301 -21.33 33.93 -18.05
#